data_AF-A0A3P7MG25-F1
#
_entry.id   AF-A0A3P7MG25-F1
#
_cell.length_a   1.000
_cell.length_b   1.000
_cell.length_c   1.000
_cell.angle_alpha   90.00
_cell.angle_beta   90.00
_cell.angle_gamma   90.00
#
_symmetry.space_group_name_H-M   'P 1'
#
loop_
_entity.id
_entity.type
_entity.pdbx_description
1 polymer ?
#
loop_
_entity_poly.entity_id
_entity_poly.type
_entity_poly.pdbx_seq_one_letter_code
_entity_poly.pdbx_strand_id
1 'polypeptide(L)'
;MEEVELAKEIADTLRNNKPDETVYGAAKAAPGKPIALVQFATHGDTYMVLVGCTISQKLPEVAKSLRGCIYTFLLAPGGDRFDLIHRTDTPYPVNAIHDFRGSALIGMSNRLRLYEFGKKKLLAKCENR
;
A
#
# COMPACT_ATOMS: atom_id res chain seq x y z
N MET A 1 5.28 19.30 0.25
CA MET A 1 3.94 19.91 0.12
C MET A 1 3.05 18.97 -0.69
N GLU A 2 3.50 18.56 -1.88
CA GLU A 2 2.83 17.61 -2.77
C GLU A 2 2.53 16.22 -2.17
N GLU A 3 3.47 15.60 -1.46
CA GLU A 3 3.26 14.24 -0.89
C GLU A 3 2.21 14.19 0.23
N VAL A 4 2.15 15.24 1.05
CA VAL A 4 1.16 15.36 2.14
C VAL A 4 -0.24 15.55 1.55
N GLU A 5 -0.35 16.27 0.44
CA GLU A 5 -1.60 16.50 -0.26
C GLU A 5 -2.11 15.22 -0.93
N LEU A 6 -1.22 14.47 -1.58
CA LEU A 6 -1.55 13.15 -2.14
C LEU A 6 -1.99 12.16 -1.05
N ALA A 7 -1.35 12.18 0.12
CA ALA A 7 -1.77 11.33 1.24
C ALA A 7 -3.15 11.71 1.78
N LYS A 8 -3.50 13.00 1.82
CA LYS A 8 -4.84 13.47 2.16
C LYS A 8 -5.87 12.99 1.14
N GLU A 9 -5.57 13.14 -0.15
CA GLU A 9 -6.44 12.66 -1.24
C GLU A 9 -6.69 11.16 -1.14
N ILE A 10 -5.65 10.37 -0.86
CA ILE A 10 -5.79 8.92 -0.62
C ILE A 10 -6.70 8.68 0.58
N ALA A 11 -6.46 9.34 1.72
CA ALA A 11 -7.28 9.16 2.93
C ALA A 11 -8.75 9.55 2.70
N ASP A 12 -9.03 10.60 1.96
CA ASP A 12 -10.39 11.04 1.62
C ASP A 12 -11.08 10.05 0.69
N THR A 13 -10.34 9.52 -0.29
CA THR A 13 -10.84 8.47 -1.19
C THR A 13 -11.22 7.23 -0.40
N LEU A 14 -10.39 6.81 0.57
CA LEU A 14 -10.67 5.63 1.39
C LEU A 14 -11.90 5.77 2.28
N ARG A 15 -12.26 6.99 2.69
CA ARG A 15 -13.46 7.23 3.51
C ARG A 15 -14.73 7.34 2.69
N ASN A 16 -14.65 8.08 1.58
CA ASN A 16 -15.84 8.58 0.90
C ASN A 16 -16.17 7.77 -0.35
N ASN A 17 -15.21 7.05 -0.92
CA ASN A 17 -15.44 6.24 -2.10
C ASN A 17 -15.85 4.83 -1.67
N LYS A 18 -16.96 4.33 -2.21
CA LYS A 18 -17.36 2.92 -2.10
C LYS A 18 -16.83 2.22 -3.35
N PRO A 19 -15.62 1.63 -3.30
CA PRO A 19 -15.05 1.01 -4.48
C PRO A 19 -15.96 -0.13 -4.95
N ASP A 20 -16.13 -0.24 -6.26
CA ASP A 20 -16.77 -1.42 -6.84
C ASP A 20 -15.85 -2.63 -6.62
N GLU A 21 -16.24 -3.50 -5.69
CA GLU A 21 -15.47 -4.69 -5.30
C GLU A 21 -15.25 -5.66 -6.48
N THR A 22 -16.10 -5.60 -7.51
CA THR A 22 -15.93 -6.41 -8.74
C THR A 22 -14.75 -5.95 -9.58
N VAL A 23 -14.34 -4.68 -9.42
CA VAL A 23 -13.21 -4.09 -10.13
C VAL A 23 -11.90 -4.38 -9.40
N TYR A 24 -11.85 -4.35 -8.07
CA TYR A 24 -10.57 -4.48 -7.34
C TYR A 24 -10.09 -5.93 -7.10
N GLY A 25 -10.95 -6.93 -7.28
CA GLY A 25 -10.61 -8.35 -7.10
C GLY A 25 -10.12 -9.09 -8.36
N ALA A 26 -10.18 -8.46 -9.54
CA ALA A 26 -9.84 -9.11 -10.80
C ALA A 26 -8.39 -8.82 -11.20
N ALA A 27 -7.63 -9.85 -11.62
CA ALA A 27 -6.28 -9.72 -12.16
C ALA A 27 -6.16 -8.83 -13.43
N LYS A 28 -7.28 -8.31 -13.94
CA LYS A 28 -7.41 -7.41 -15.10
C LYS A 28 -8.02 -6.04 -14.76
N ALA A 29 -8.19 -5.71 -13.49
CA ALA A 29 -8.65 -4.39 -13.06
C ALA A 29 -7.76 -3.28 -13.62
N ALA A 30 -8.34 -2.09 -13.86
CA ALA A 30 -7.63 -0.82 -14.07
C ALA A 30 -6.45 -0.65 -13.05
N PRO A 31 -5.50 0.28 -13.23
CA PRO A 31 -4.43 0.52 -12.25
C PRO A 31 -4.98 0.93 -10.88
N GLY A 32 -5.44 -0.07 -10.13
CA GLY A 32 -5.95 0.01 -8.78
C GLY A 32 -4.76 0.03 -7.86
N LYS A 33 -4.75 0.98 -6.95
CA LYS A 33 -3.80 1.01 -5.85
C LYS A 33 -4.13 -0.19 -4.95
N PRO A 34 -3.30 -1.26 -4.89
CA PRO A 34 -3.61 -2.38 -4.02
C PRO A 34 -3.64 -1.90 -2.58
N ILE A 35 -4.63 -2.37 -1.83
CA ILE A 35 -4.89 -1.95 -0.46
C ILE A 35 -5.09 -3.16 0.42
N ALA A 36 -4.58 -3.12 1.65
CA ALA A 36 -4.91 -4.10 2.67
C ALA A 36 -4.92 -3.48 4.07
N LEU A 37 -5.77 -4.05 4.92
CA LEU A 37 -5.70 -3.88 6.36
C LEU A 37 -4.68 -4.90 6.90
N VAL A 38 -3.69 -4.45 7.67
CA VAL A 38 -2.60 -5.27 8.19
C VAL A 38 -2.44 -5.01 9.68
N GLN A 39 -2.29 -6.08 10.45
CA GLN A 39 -2.01 -6.02 11.87
C GLN A 39 -0.60 -6.54 12.10
N PHE A 40 0.35 -5.62 12.27
CA PHE A 40 1.74 -6.01 12.50
C PHE A 40 1.93 -6.58 13.90
N ALA A 41 2.75 -7.63 14.04
CA ALA A 41 2.99 -8.28 15.33
C ALA A 41 3.53 -7.32 16.40
N THR A 42 4.29 -6.30 16.01
CA THR A 42 4.84 -5.28 16.92
C THR A 42 3.82 -4.26 17.39
N HIS A 43 2.66 -4.16 16.72
CA HIS A 43 1.58 -3.20 17.00
C HIS A 43 0.22 -3.91 16.93
N GLY A 44 0.12 -5.04 17.65
CA GLY A 44 -1.01 -5.96 17.60
C GLY A 44 -2.36 -5.35 18.02
N ASP A 45 -2.39 -4.23 18.72
CA ASP A 45 -3.65 -3.61 19.15
C ASP A 45 -4.22 -2.62 18.12
N THR A 46 -3.52 -2.42 17.00
CA THR A 46 -3.89 -1.43 16.00
C THR A 46 -3.93 -2.04 14.61
N TYR A 47 -4.91 -1.60 13.81
CA TYR A 47 -4.93 -1.88 12.39
C TYR A 47 -4.24 -0.76 11.62
N MET A 48 -3.43 -1.16 10.65
CA MET A 48 -2.82 -0.24 9.70
C MET A 48 -3.36 -0.52 8.31
N VAL A 49 -3.59 0.54 7.55
CA VAL A 49 -3.95 0.43 6.14
C VAL A 49 -2.71 0.69 5.30
N LEU A 50 -2.38 -0.28 4.45
CA LEU A 50 -1.31 -0.17 3.46
C LEU A 50 -1.90 0.12 2.10
N VAL A 51 -1.41 1.15 1.43
CA VAL A 51 -1.82 1.53 0.07
C VAL A 51 -0.61 1.50 -0.85
N GLY A 52 -0.58 0.56 -1.78
CA GLY A 52 0.44 0.47 -2.81
C GLY A 52 0.17 1.46 -3.94
N CYS A 53 1.22 2.09 -4.43
CA CYS A 53 1.16 3.06 -5.53
C CYS A 53 2.25 2.78 -6.54
N THR A 54 1.95 3.03 -7.81
CA THR A 54 2.94 3.08 -8.89
C THR A 54 3.37 4.53 -9.12
N ILE A 55 4.68 4.75 -9.25
CA ILE A 55 5.25 6.08 -9.51
C ILE A 55 5.59 6.17 -11.00
N SER A 56 5.25 7.31 -11.62
CA SER A 56 5.56 7.64 -13.02
C SER A 56 4.82 6.83 -14.09
N GLN A 57 3.61 6.34 -13.81
CA GLN A 57 2.77 5.75 -14.85
C GLN A 57 1.94 6.83 -15.57
N LYS A 58 2.32 7.19 -16.80
CA LYS A 58 1.49 7.98 -17.72
C LYS A 58 1.03 7.07 -18.87
N LEU A 59 -0.25 6.67 -18.91
CA LEU A 59 -0.82 6.04 -20.12
C LEU A 59 -0.83 7.09 -21.24
N PRO A 60 -0.27 6.87 -22.45
CA PRO A 60 -0.15 5.61 -23.21
C PRO A 60 1.27 5.02 -23.32
N GLU A 61 2.26 5.59 -22.63
CA GLU A 61 3.64 5.12 -22.64
C GLU A 61 3.91 4.25 -21.42
N VAL A 62 4.18 2.96 -21.61
CA VAL A 62 4.72 2.12 -20.53
C VAL A 62 6.11 2.65 -20.19
N ALA A 63 6.22 3.43 -19.12
CA ALA A 63 7.51 3.99 -18.71
C ALA A 63 8.50 2.84 -18.47
N LYS A 64 9.70 2.95 -19.06
CA LYS A 64 10.75 1.90 -19.03
C LYS A 64 11.28 1.58 -17.62
N SER A 65 10.99 2.42 -16.63
CA SER A 65 11.42 2.25 -15.24
C SER A 65 10.33 2.73 -14.29
N LEU A 66 9.33 1.88 -14.08
CA LEU A 66 8.32 2.14 -13.05
C LEU A 66 8.87 1.74 -11.68
N ARG A 67 8.74 2.65 -10.71
CA ARG A 67 8.97 2.36 -9.29
C ARG A 67 7.63 2.34 -8.57
N GLY A 68 7.62 1.95 -7.31
CA GLY A 68 6.42 2.03 -6.50
C GLY A 68 6.69 2.68 -5.15
N CYS A 69 5.62 2.83 -4.38
CA CYS A 69 5.71 3.13 -2.97
C CYS A 69 4.52 2.54 -2.22
N ILE A 70 4.66 2.43 -0.92
CA ILE A 70 3.61 1.98 0.00
C ILE A 70 3.40 3.09 1.01
N TYR A 71 2.17 3.61 1.07
CA TYR A 71 1.73 4.46 2.17
C TYR A 71 1.22 3.60 3.31
N THR A 72 1.63 3.92 4.53
CA THR A 72 1.15 3.27 5.74
C THR A 72 0.35 4.28 6.55
N PHE A 73 -0.92 3.99 6.75
CA PHE A 73 -1.83 4.76 7.58
C PHE A 73 -2.17 3.97 8.83
N LEU A 74 -2.28 4.65 9.97
CA LEU A 74 -2.93 4.13 11.15
C LEU A 74 -4.43 4.34 11.02
N LEU A 75 -5.22 3.29 11.23
CA LEU A 75 -6.67 3.39 11.31
C LEU A 75 -7.05 3.79 12.73
N ALA A 76 -7.77 4.90 12.88
CA ALA A 76 -8.32 5.30 14.16
C ALA A 76 -9.28 4.20 14.69
N PRO A 77 -9.37 4.00 16.02
CA PRO A 77 -10.21 2.94 16.60
C PRO A 77 -11.69 2.98 16.18
N GLY A 78 -12.20 4.17 15.85
CA GLY A 78 -13.57 4.36 15.35
C GLY A 78 -13.77 4.00 13.87
N GLY A 79 -12.71 3.67 13.13
CA GLY A 79 -12.76 3.35 11.70
C GLY A 79 -13.01 4.55 10.78
N ASP A 80 -13.00 5.77 11.31
CA ASP A 80 -13.47 7.00 10.65
C ASP A 80 -12.32 7.92 10.18
N ARG A 81 -11.09 7.62 10.61
CA ARG A 81 -9.91 8.43 10.30
C ARG A 81 -8.70 7.58 9.96
N PHE A 82 -7.95 8.02 8.96
CA PHE A 82 -6.65 7.48 8.56
C PHE A 82 -5.57 8.51 8.83
N ASP A 83 -4.61 8.17 9.69
CA ASP A 83 -3.48 9.04 10.05
C ASP A 83 -2.22 8.53 9.33
N LEU A 84 -1.64 9.33 8.43
CA LEU A 84 -0.43 8.95 7.68
C LEU A 84 0.75 8.77 8.65
N ILE A 85 1.38 7.60 8.62
CA ILE A 85 2.55 7.28 9.44
C ILE A 85 3.85 7.48 8.65
N HIS A 86 3.98 6.81 7.50
CA HIS A 86 5.14 6.97 6.63
C HIS A 86 4.89 6.43 5.22
N ARG A 87 5.76 6.82 4.29
CA ARG A 87 5.86 6.26 2.95
C ARG A 87 7.12 5.41 2.82
N THR A 88 6.99 4.24 2.18
CA THR A 88 8.12 3.34 1.88
C THR A 88 8.28 3.21 0.38
N ASP A 89 9.42 3.64 -0.17
CA ASP A 89 9.74 3.42 -1.58
C ASP A 89 9.98 1.94 -1.89
N THR A 90 9.50 1.51 -3.06
CA THR A 90 9.72 0.16 -3.59
C THR A 90 10.42 0.23 -4.94
N PRO A 91 11.31 -0.73 -5.24
CA PRO A 91 12.07 -0.72 -6.49
C PRO A 91 11.20 -0.94 -7.74
N TYR A 92 10.02 -1.55 -7.58
CA TYR A 92 9.06 -1.85 -8.63
C TYR A 92 7.64 -1.44 -8.19
N PRO A 93 6.68 -1.36 -9.12
CA PRO A 93 5.27 -1.12 -8.81
C PRO A 93 4.73 -2.14 -7.80
N VAL A 94 3.90 -1.67 -6.89
CA VAL A 94 3.20 -2.53 -5.93
C VAL A 94 1.92 -2.99 -6.59
N ASN A 95 1.81 -4.31 -6.84
CA ASN A 95 0.67 -4.91 -7.54
C ASN A 95 -0.26 -5.69 -6.60
N ALA A 96 0.24 -6.09 -5.43
CA ALA A 96 -0.53 -6.81 -4.42
C ALA A 96 0.00 -6.54 -3.01
N ILE A 97 -0.91 -6.55 -2.03
CA ILE A 97 -0.62 -6.41 -0.60
C ILE A 97 -1.51 -7.42 0.14
N HIS A 98 -0.96 -8.15 1.10
CA HIS A 98 -1.71 -9.11 1.92
C HIS A 98 -1.18 -9.14 3.36
N ASP A 99 -2.07 -9.25 4.34
CA ASP A 99 -1.69 -9.49 5.74
C ASP A 99 -1.22 -10.93 5.92
N PHE A 100 -0.02 -11.14 6.46
CA PHE A 100 0.55 -12.48 6.60
C PHE A 100 1.31 -12.61 7.91
N ARG A 101 0.68 -13.27 8.88
CA ARG A 101 1.29 -13.71 10.15
C ARG A 101 1.99 -12.56 10.90
N GLY A 102 1.34 -11.41 11.01
CA GLY A 102 1.89 -10.24 11.70
C GLY A 102 2.90 -9.43 10.88
N SER A 103 2.97 -9.66 9.58
CA SER A 103 3.80 -8.97 8.59
C SER A 103 2.97 -8.66 7.34
N ALA A 104 3.45 -7.76 6.50
CA ALA A 104 2.84 -7.47 5.21
C ALA A 104 3.57 -8.22 4.10
N LEU A 105 2.84 -9.03 3.34
CA LEU A 105 3.32 -9.69 2.14
C LEU A 105 3.02 -8.81 0.92
N ILE A 106 4.07 -8.36 0.23
CA ILE A 106 3.96 -7.39 -0.85
C ILE A 106 4.42 -8.02 -2.18
N GLY A 107 3.54 -7.98 -3.17
CA GLY A 107 3.83 -8.36 -4.55
C GLY A 107 4.30 -7.16 -5.37
N MET A 108 5.49 -7.27 -5.96
CA MET A 108 6.17 -6.25 -6.75
C MET A 108 6.71 -6.87 -8.04
N SER A 109 5.99 -6.74 -9.16
CA SER A 109 6.33 -7.46 -10.41
C SER A 109 6.46 -8.97 -10.17
N ASN A 110 7.63 -9.58 -10.39
CA ASN A 110 7.93 -10.99 -10.13
C ASN A 110 8.53 -11.26 -8.74
N ARG A 111 8.55 -10.26 -7.86
CA ARG A 111 9.08 -10.36 -6.49
C ARG A 111 7.95 -10.35 -5.48
N LEU A 112 8.06 -11.21 -4.50
CA LEU A 112 7.18 -11.34 -3.35
C LEU A 112 8.05 -11.13 -2.11
N ARG A 113 7.77 -10.08 -1.34
CA ARG A 113 8.61 -9.66 -0.23
C ARG A 113 7.80 -9.48 1.05
N LEU A 114 8.31 -10.02 2.15
CA LEU A 114 7.78 -9.77 3.49
C LEU A 114 8.35 -8.48 4.08
N TYR A 115 7.45 -7.69 4.64
CA TYR A 115 7.73 -6.45 5.32
C TYR A 115 7.21 -6.47 6.75
N GLU A 116 8.02 -5.99 7.67
CA GLU A 116 7.59 -5.69 9.04
C GLU A 116 7.42 -4.17 9.21
N PHE A 117 6.68 -3.78 10.25
CA PHE A 117 6.54 -2.39 10.61
C PHE A 117 7.87 -1.80 11.11
N GLY A 118 8.18 -0.58 10.66
CA GLY A 118 9.31 0.20 11.17
C GLY A 118 8.91 1.66 11.33
N LYS A 119 9.52 2.37 12.28
CA LYS A 119 9.09 3.73 12.67
C LYS A 119 9.16 4.77 11.54
N LYS A 120 10.08 4.61 10.59
CA LYS A 120 10.29 5.55 9.47
C LYS A 120 9.86 4.99 8.11
N LYS A 121 9.83 3.67 7.98
CA LYS A 121 9.50 2.91 6.77
C LYS A 121 9.30 1.44 7.14
N LEU A 122 8.63 0.70 6.27
CA LEU A 122 8.56 -0.75 6.37
C LEU A 122 9.95 -1.37 6.20
N LEU A 123 10.21 -2.43 6.97
CA LEU A 123 11.49 -3.13 7.00
C LEU A 123 11.37 -4.42 6.17
N ALA A 124 12.11 -4.50 5.07
CA ALA A 124 12.20 -5.70 4.25
C ALA A 124 12.88 -6.84 5.05
N LYS A 125 12.24 -8.01 5.10
CA LYS A 125 12.75 -9.18 5.85
C LYS A 125 13.27 -10.27 4.93
N CYS A 126 12.44 -10.73 4.02
CA CYS A 126 12.81 -11.75 3.04
C CYS A 126 12.06 -11.56 1.73
N GLU A 127 12.60 -12.13 0.67
CA GLU A 127 12.06 -12.10 -0.70
C GLU A 127 12.20 -13.50 -1.31
N ASN A 128 11.28 -13.86 -2.20
CA ASN A 128 11.42 -15.08 -2.99
C ASN A 128 12.70 -15.06 -3.84
N ARG A 129 13.33 -16.23 -3.98
CA ARG A 129 14.47 -16.42 -4.88
C ARG A 129 14.01 -16.63 -6.32
#